data_AF-A0A8J5D460-F1
#
_entry.id   AF-A0A8J5D460-F1
#
_cell.length_a   1.000
_cell.length_b   1.000
_cell.length_c   1.000
_cell.angle_alpha   90.00
_cell.angle_beta   90.00
_cell.angle_gamma   90.00
#
_symmetry.space_group_name_H-M   'P 1'
#
loop_
_entity.id
_entity.type
_entity.pdbx_description
1 polymer ?
#
loop_
_entity_poly.entity_id
_entity_poly.type
_entity_poly.pdbx_seq_one_letter_code
_entity_poly.pdbx_strand_id
1 'polypeptide(L)'
;MAVSKELRGRKVDISEPLPAVQRQASRRPATRSATETFLIGYPSSSISGSKLPTNRQAFQYFLHLQSLPENTGNPKHQDLANETVEAIIPFWQMARIKTMTKYNAAQHFMTLHKKHRDLARNKGRTGDPGGKRSAFVLELDSLFDIGASDTIQEIERNRLLSREKKDKDISKQRGLQDCSIDYSMKMFMFAEQLEYDEETVVKLERLNLFLGLFYTPMWMSSTLAADAPANDLQFMKDMMKFKRTDPEIAQAVLQKLENHKWYLTQEVVPFALFGSRLSDKKKQDIAAKLHATEKPDSFRRGKPMFPQVTAKTTLADLVGPESHLLLDTLGIEYDWLLQPVATWPRSDDYSKALEYVSNVKVVNDIAERGVKMMTDFANMITTDSQQKQYLLQTVEYNRERFDSFKKQTLKK
;
A
#
# COMPACT_ATOMS: atom_id res chain seq x y z
N MET A 1 53.89 55.54 -7.13
CA MET A 1 54.42 54.26 -7.63
C MET A 1 53.23 53.43 -8.03
N ALA A 2 52.88 53.38 -9.33
CA ALA A 2 53.36 52.36 -10.27
C ALA A 2 52.75 51.00 -9.90
N VAL A 3 51.97 50.29 -10.72
CA VAL A 3 52.05 50.15 -12.18
C VAL A 3 50.64 49.83 -12.72
N SER A 4 50.08 50.77 -13.49
CA SER A 4 49.11 50.49 -14.56
C SER A 4 49.91 50.51 -15.85
N LYS A 5 50.26 49.32 -16.38
CA LYS A 5 50.82 49.02 -17.71
C LYS A 5 51.55 47.67 -17.63
N GLU A 6 50.89 46.56 -17.95
CA GLU A 6 51.57 45.38 -18.51
C GLU A 6 50.59 44.30 -19.00
N LEU A 7 49.79 44.63 -20.01
CA LEU A 7 49.21 43.60 -20.89
C LEU A 7 49.22 44.16 -22.32
N ARG A 8 50.39 44.13 -22.96
CA ARG A 8 50.53 44.34 -24.40
C ARG A 8 51.73 43.56 -24.92
N GLY A 9 51.45 42.53 -25.72
CA GLY A 9 52.39 42.02 -26.72
C GLY A 9 53.04 40.66 -26.43
N ARG A 10 52.35 39.57 -26.82
CA ARG A 10 53.02 38.43 -27.45
C ARG A 10 52.19 37.97 -28.65
N LYS A 11 52.73 38.23 -29.85
CA LYS A 11 52.32 37.60 -31.10
C LYS A 11 52.68 36.11 -31.02
N VAL A 12 51.76 35.23 -31.36
CA VAL A 12 52.05 33.85 -31.76
C VAL A 12 51.37 33.63 -33.11
N ASP A 13 52.15 32.99 -33.97
CA ASP A 13 52.02 32.84 -35.42
C ASP A 13 50.79 32.03 -35.84
N ILE A 14 50.16 32.42 -36.94
CA ILE A 14 48.93 31.82 -37.49
C ILE A 14 49.30 31.05 -38.75
N SER A 15 49.70 29.78 -38.60
CA SER A 15 49.86 28.90 -39.77
C SER A 15 49.77 27.40 -39.44
N GLU A 16 48.65 26.98 -38.83
CA GLU A 16 48.22 25.57 -38.90
C GLU A 16 46.73 25.50 -39.28
N PRO A 17 46.35 24.72 -40.32
CA PRO A 17 44.96 24.59 -40.73
C PRO A 17 44.15 23.75 -39.73
N LEU A 18 43.04 24.31 -39.25
CA LEU A 18 42.07 23.65 -38.37
C LEU A 18 41.43 22.43 -39.04
N PRO A 19 41.14 21.33 -38.31
CA PRO A 19 40.45 20.17 -38.86
C PRO A 19 39.02 20.51 -39.30
N ALA A 20 38.59 19.94 -40.42
CA ALA A 20 37.28 20.16 -41.00
C ALA A 20 36.13 19.81 -40.02
N VAL A 21 35.29 20.80 -39.72
CA VAL A 21 34.04 20.63 -38.96
C VAL A 21 33.06 19.80 -39.80
N GLN A 22 32.80 18.56 -39.39
CA GLN A 22 31.65 17.80 -39.88
C GLN A 22 30.36 18.53 -39.45
N ARG A 23 29.63 19.09 -40.42
CA ARG A 23 28.27 19.62 -40.20
C ARG A 23 27.35 18.47 -39.82
N GLN A 24 27.12 18.26 -38.52
CA GLN A 24 25.95 17.51 -38.07
C GLN A 24 24.70 18.33 -38.37
N ALA A 25 23.82 17.80 -39.22
CA ALA A 25 22.51 18.38 -39.49
C ALA A 25 21.70 18.46 -38.18
N SER A 26 21.36 19.68 -37.76
CA SER A 26 20.48 19.89 -36.60
C SER A 26 19.11 19.29 -36.89
N ARG A 27 18.77 18.16 -36.25
CA ARG A 27 17.40 17.63 -36.27
C ARG A 27 16.50 18.63 -35.54
N ARG A 28 15.45 19.10 -36.24
CA ARG A 28 14.41 19.96 -35.65
C ARG A 28 13.79 19.25 -34.44
N PRO A 29 13.48 19.95 -33.33
CA PRO A 29 12.78 19.35 -32.20
C PRO A 29 11.38 18.88 -32.64
N ALA A 30 11.08 17.61 -32.41
CA ALA A 30 9.75 17.07 -32.66
C ALA A 30 8.75 17.69 -31.67
N THR A 31 7.71 18.34 -32.18
CA THR A 31 6.60 18.88 -31.38
C THR A 31 5.83 17.75 -30.67
N ARG A 32 5.31 18.02 -29.47
CA ARG A 32 4.58 17.06 -28.58
C ARG A 32 3.51 16.18 -29.25
N SER A 33 2.92 16.60 -30.37
CA SER A 33 1.93 15.81 -31.13
C SER A 33 2.53 14.66 -31.96
N ALA A 34 3.84 14.63 -32.16
CA ALA A 34 4.52 13.64 -33.02
C ALA A 34 4.83 12.31 -32.32
N THR A 35 4.64 12.23 -30.99
CA THR A 35 5.02 11.06 -30.16
C THR A 35 3.82 10.28 -29.61
N GLU A 36 2.60 10.78 -29.81
CA GLU A 36 1.38 10.13 -29.35
C GLU A 36 0.99 9.00 -30.30
N THR A 37 0.98 7.76 -29.79
CA THR A 37 0.60 6.59 -30.56
C THR A 37 -0.92 6.42 -30.54
N PHE A 38 -1.53 6.31 -31.72
CA PHE A 38 -2.98 6.19 -31.93
C PHE A 38 -3.65 5.25 -30.91
N LEU A 39 -4.63 5.76 -30.16
CA LEU A 39 -5.40 5.08 -29.09
C LEU A 39 -4.64 4.66 -27.81
N ILE A 40 -3.31 4.55 -27.84
CA ILE A 40 -2.50 4.05 -26.72
C ILE A 40 -1.98 5.19 -25.83
N GLY A 41 -1.62 6.33 -26.44
CA GLY A 41 -0.99 7.45 -25.75
C GLY A 41 0.54 7.44 -25.90
N TYR A 42 1.26 7.76 -24.83
CA TYR A 42 2.72 7.93 -24.84
C TYR A 42 3.47 6.67 -24.38
N PRO A 43 4.66 6.37 -24.94
CA PRO A 43 5.55 5.34 -24.41
C PRO A 43 5.91 5.59 -22.93
N SER A 44 6.04 4.52 -22.15
CA SER A 44 6.44 4.59 -20.73
C SER A 44 7.62 3.66 -20.47
N SER A 45 8.69 4.17 -19.86
CA SER A 45 9.88 3.40 -19.50
C SER A 45 9.67 2.47 -18.30
N SER A 46 8.53 2.56 -17.63
CA SER A 46 8.18 1.73 -16.49
C SER A 46 6.71 1.35 -16.50
N ILE A 47 6.42 0.12 -16.11
CA ILE A 47 5.07 -0.31 -15.74
C ILE A 47 4.88 0.14 -14.29
N SER A 48 4.18 1.25 -14.09
CA SER A 48 3.99 1.85 -12.76
C SER A 48 2.62 1.51 -12.17
N GLY A 49 2.58 1.37 -10.85
CA GLY A 49 1.34 1.19 -10.10
C GLY A 49 1.43 0.04 -9.08
N SER A 50 0.62 0.15 -8.02
CA SER A 50 0.42 -0.93 -7.05
C SER A 50 -0.52 -2.02 -7.55
N LYS A 51 -0.96 -1.98 -8.82
CA LYS A 51 -2.00 -2.85 -9.39
C LYS A 51 -1.44 -3.85 -10.41
N LEU A 52 -2.22 -4.88 -10.74
CA LEU A 52 -1.92 -5.70 -11.91
C LEU A 52 -1.97 -4.84 -13.19
N PRO A 53 -1.00 -5.00 -14.12
CA PRO A 53 -0.90 -4.14 -15.29
C PRO A 53 -2.09 -4.25 -16.24
N THR A 54 -2.53 -3.12 -16.80
CA THR A 54 -3.52 -3.10 -17.88
C THR A 54 -2.89 -3.41 -19.24
N ASN A 55 -3.74 -3.76 -20.20
CA ASN A 55 -3.37 -3.90 -21.60
C ASN A 55 -2.68 -2.64 -22.16
N ARG A 56 -3.12 -1.44 -21.73
CA ARG A 56 -2.50 -0.15 -22.07
C ARG A 56 -1.09 -0.03 -21.51
N GLN A 57 -0.86 -0.37 -20.25
CA GLN A 57 0.46 -0.27 -19.63
C GLN A 57 1.47 -1.22 -20.27
N ALA A 58 1.03 -2.44 -20.58
CA ALA A 58 1.83 -3.39 -21.35
C ALA A 58 2.26 -2.80 -22.71
N PHE A 59 1.32 -2.16 -23.41
CA PHE A 59 1.59 -1.51 -24.69
C PHE A 59 2.50 -0.29 -24.59
N GLN A 60 2.32 0.56 -23.59
CA GLN A 60 3.16 1.74 -23.39
C GLN A 60 4.62 1.34 -23.13
N TYR A 61 4.84 0.25 -22.39
CA TYR A 61 6.16 -0.33 -22.18
C TYR A 61 6.74 -0.94 -23.47
N PHE A 62 5.94 -1.69 -24.22
CA PHE A 62 6.36 -2.23 -25.53
C PHE A 62 6.79 -1.12 -26.51
N LEU A 63 6.04 -0.01 -26.57
CA LEU A 63 6.39 1.14 -27.40
C LEU A 63 7.70 1.81 -26.93
N HIS A 64 7.97 1.82 -25.63
CA HIS A 64 9.24 2.30 -25.11
C HIS A 64 10.39 1.42 -25.59
N LEU A 65 10.26 0.10 -25.48
CA LEU A 65 11.26 -0.85 -25.97
C LEU A 65 11.53 -0.68 -27.49
N GLN A 66 10.48 -0.41 -28.29
CA GLN A 66 10.63 -0.10 -29.71
C GLN A 66 11.37 1.21 -30.00
N SER A 67 11.29 2.19 -29.08
CA SER A 67 11.94 3.49 -29.24
C SER A 67 13.42 3.49 -28.84
N LEU A 68 13.92 2.42 -28.21
CA LEU A 68 15.31 2.31 -27.78
C LEU A 68 16.25 2.20 -28.98
N PRO A 69 17.43 2.87 -28.96
CA PRO A 69 18.39 2.87 -30.07
C PRO A 69 18.77 1.45 -30.54
N GLU A 70 18.91 0.52 -29.59
CA GLU A 70 19.26 -0.89 -29.81
C GLU A 70 18.21 -1.64 -30.67
N ASN A 71 16.97 -1.17 -30.65
CA ASN A 71 15.81 -1.78 -31.30
C ASN A 71 15.29 -0.98 -32.50
N THR A 72 16.04 0.01 -33.01
CA THR A 72 15.61 0.82 -34.17
C THR A 72 15.87 0.14 -35.53
N GLY A 73 16.49 -1.05 -35.55
CA GLY A 73 16.93 -1.79 -36.74
C GLY A 73 16.00 -2.90 -37.26
N ASN A 74 14.69 -2.83 -36.98
CA ASN A 74 13.68 -3.86 -37.30
C ASN A 74 13.71 -5.09 -36.36
N PRO A 75 13.47 -4.89 -35.05
CA PRO A 75 13.50 -5.93 -34.03
C PRO A 75 12.35 -6.91 -34.28
N LYS A 76 12.58 -8.20 -34.01
CA LYS A 76 11.48 -9.16 -34.05
C LYS A 76 10.46 -8.76 -32.98
N HIS A 77 9.26 -8.37 -33.40
CA HIS A 77 8.18 -7.98 -32.49
C HIS A 77 7.90 -9.04 -31.41
N GLN A 78 8.20 -10.31 -31.69
CA GLN A 78 8.10 -11.40 -30.73
C GLN A 78 9.06 -11.26 -29.55
N ASP A 79 10.29 -10.79 -29.80
CA ASP A 79 11.32 -10.66 -28.76
C ASP A 79 10.94 -9.50 -27.81
N LEU A 80 10.47 -8.40 -28.37
CA LEU A 80 9.94 -7.26 -27.58
C LEU A 80 8.67 -7.63 -26.80
N ALA A 81 7.81 -8.49 -27.35
CA ALA A 81 6.64 -9.00 -26.64
C ALA A 81 7.05 -9.90 -25.46
N ASN A 82 8.08 -10.74 -25.64
CA ASN A 82 8.64 -11.55 -24.55
C ASN A 82 9.18 -10.66 -23.43
N GLU A 83 9.96 -9.63 -23.76
CA GLU A 83 10.53 -8.69 -22.79
C GLU A 83 9.44 -7.89 -22.04
N THR A 84 8.39 -7.48 -22.75
CA THR A 84 7.22 -6.84 -22.14
C THR A 84 6.53 -7.76 -21.13
N VAL A 85 6.34 -9.03 -21.47
CA VAL A 85 5.75 -10.02 -20.57
C VAL A 85 6.67 -10.31 -19.37
N GLU A 86 7.99 -10.34 -19.56
CA GLU A 86 8.94 -10.51 -18.47
C GLU A 86 8.88 -9.37 -17.45
N ALA A 87 8.65 -8.14 -17.89
CA ALA A 87 8.42 -7.01 -17.00
C ALA A 87 7.07 -7.10 -16.25
N ILE A 88 6.07 -7.78 -16.80
CA ILE A 88 4.71 -7.90 -16.21
C ILE A 88 4.61 -9.05 -15.20
N ILE A 89 5.31 -10.17 -15.43
CA ILE A 89 5.26 -11.37 -14.57
C ILE A 89 5.47 -11.08 -13.07
N PRO A 90 6.42 -10.22 -12.65
CA PRO A 90 6.61 -9.88 -11.24
C PRO A 90 5.34 -9.35 -10.56
N PHE A 91 4.49 -8.58 -11.26
CA PHE A 91 3.24 -8.07 -10.71
C PHE A 91 2.25 -9.19 -10.36
N TRP A 92 2.17 -10.22 -11.21
CA TRP A 92 1.33 -11.39 -10.98
C TRP A 92 1.89 -12.31 -9.88
N GLN A 93 3.22 -12.41 -9.79
CA GLN A 93 3.89 -13.12 -8.71
C GLN A 93 3.67 -12.43 -7.36
N MET A 94 3.74 -11.09 -7.30
CA MET A 94 3.42 -10.30 -6.11
C MET A 94 1.96 -10.49 -5.67
N ALA A 95 1.03 -10.64 -6.62
CA ALA A 95 -0.38 -10.95 -6.35
C ALA A 95 -0.66 -12.43 -5.99
N ARG A 96 0.37 -13.31 -6.02
CA ARG A 96 0.28 -14.76 -5.73
C ARG A 96 -0.63 -15.54 -6.67
N ILE A 97 -0.65 -15.16 -7.95
CA ILE A 97 -1.47 -15.82 -8.98
C ILE A 97 -0.56 -16.64 -9.91
N LYS A 98 -0.94 -17.89 -10.19
CA LYS A 98 -0.23 -18.74 -11.16
C LYS A 98 -0.43 -18.17 -12.57
N THR A 99 0.65 -17.93 -13.28
CA THR A 99 0.60 -17.41 -14.64
C THR A 99 0.63 -18.53 -15.67
N MET A 100 0.07 -18.28 -16.86
CA MET A 100 0.29 -19.10 -18.04
C MET A 100 1.78 -19.10 -18.45
N THR A 101 2.12 -19.90 -19.46
CA THR A 101 3.50 -19.92 -19.99
C THR A 101 3.87 -18.56 -20.59
N LYS A 102 5.15 -18.16 -20.47
CA LYS A 102 5.67 -16.92 -21.08
C LYS A 102 5.31 -16.82 -22.57
N TYR A 103 5.41 -17.95 -23.27
CA TYR A 103 5.05 -18.04 -24.69
C TYR A 103 3.58 -17.68 -24.93
N ASN A 104 2.64 -18.26 -24.17
CA ASN A 104 1.21 -17.98 -24.34
C ASN A 104 0.88 -16.52 -24.01
N ALA A 105 1.49 -15.97 -22.95
CA ALA A 105 1.35 -14.56 -22.60
C ALA A 105 1.87 -13.62 -23.71
N ALA A 106 3.01 -13.96 -24.32
CA ALA A 106 3.56 -13.20 -25.44
C ALA A 106 2.67 -13.32 -26.70
N GLN A 107 2.08 -14.49 -26.96
CA GLN A 107 1.09 -14.65 -28.05
C GLN A 107 -0.19 -13.85 -27.80
N HIS A 108 -0.63 -13.77 -26.54
CA HIS A 108 -1.76 -12.93 -26.15
C HIS A 108 -1.47 -11.44 -26.44
N PHE A 109 -0.29 -10.96 -26.03
CA PHE A 109 0.16 -9.60 -26.36
C PHE A 109 0.24 -9.37 -27.87
N MET A 110 0.80 -10.31 -28.63
CA MET A 110 0.95 -10.20 -30.09
C MET A 110 -0.39 -10.14 -30.81
N THR A 111 -1.42 -10.81 -30.28
CA THR A 111 -2.80 -10.71 -30.78
C THR A 111 -3.36 -9.30 -30.59
N LEU A 112 -3.14 -8.72 -29.40
CA LEU A 112 -3.53 -7.34 -29.09
C LEU A 112 -2.76 -6.32 -29.94
N HIS A 113 -1.45 -6.54 -30.17
CA HIS A 113 -0.61 -5.76 -31.08
C HIS A 113 -1.10 -5.79 -32.53
N LYS A 114 -1.55 -6.96 -33.02
CA LYS A 114 -2.14 -7.08 -34.35
C LYS A 114 -3.43 -6.27 -34.47
N LYS A 115 -4.34 -6.37 -33.48
CA LYS A 115 -5.60 -5.59 -33.44
C LYS A 115 -5.33 -4.09 -33.51
N HIS A 116 -4.38 -3.60 -32.71
CA HIS A 116 -3.98 -2.18 -32.74
C HIS A 116 -3.46 -1.76 -34.12
N ARG A 117 -2.59 -2.57 -34.74
CA ARG A 117 -2.03 -2.29 -36.07
C ARG A 117 -3.12 -2.18 -37.14
N ASP A 118 -4.10 -3.07 -37.11
CA ASP A 118 -5.21 -3.09 -38.07
C ASP A 118 -6.13 -1.86 -37.90
N LEU A 119 -6.34 -1.40 -36.66
CA LEU A 119 -7.06 -0.17 -36.36
C LEU A 119 -6.26 1.08 -36.78
N ALA A 120 -4.94 1.08 -36.54
CA ALA A 120 -4.04 2.18 -36.89
C ALA A 120 -3.93 2.40 -38.41
N ARG A 121 -4.09 1.35 -39.23
CA ARG A 121 -4.17 1.47 -40.71
C ARG A 121 -5.33 2.35 -41.17
N ASN A 122 -6.40 2.44 -40.37
CA ASN A 122 -7.60 3.20 -40.67
C ASN A 122 -7.72 4.50 -39.83
N LYS A 123 -6.61 5.01 -39.27
CA LYS A 123 -6.60 6.19 -38.38
C LYS A 123 -7.21 7.46 -38.98
N GLY A 124 -7.18 7.61 -40.31
CA GLY A 124 -7.70 8.80 -41.02
C GLY A 124 -9.22 8.85 -41.21
N ARG A 125 -9.96 7.77 -40.89
CA ARG A 125 -11.44 7.79 -40.97
C ARG A 125 -12.05 8.51 -39.77
N THR A 126 -12.96 9.44 -40.01
CA THR A 126 -13.57 10.32 -38.99
C THR A 126 -14.80 9.73 -38.27
N GLY A 127 -15.09 8.43 -38.46
CA GLY A 127 -16.16 7.71 -37.73
C GLY A 127 -15.68 6.39 -37.12
N ASP A 128 -16.48 5.80 -36.22
CA ASP A 128 -16.26 4.48 -35.60
C ASP A 128 -17.39 3.48 -35.98
N PRO A 129 -17.44 2.99 -37.23
CA PRO A 129 -18.49 2.06 -37.65
C PRO A 129 -18.43 0.77 -36.83
N GLY A 130 -19.49 0.49 -36.08
CA GLY A 130 -19.59 -0.69 -35.22
C GLY A 130 -18.83 -0.59 -33.90
N GLY A 131 -18.43 0.61 -33.46
CA GLY A 131 -17.87 0.84 -32.12
C GLY A 131 -16.52 0.18 -31.85
N LYS A 132 -15.78 -0.21 -32.90
CA LYS A 132 -14.55 -1.03 -32.79
C LYS A 132 -13.42 -0.29 -32.10
N ARG A 133 -13.28 1.03 -32.34
CA ARG A 133 -12.28 1.85 -31.66
C ARG A 133 -12.62 2.00 -30.19
N SER A 134 -13.89 2.28 -29.90
CA SER A 134 -14.39 2.42 -28.53
C SER A 134 -14.26 1.12 -27.73
N ALA A 135 -14.60 -0.02 -28.33
CA ALA A 135 -14.41 -1.34 -27.73
C ALA A 135 -12.93 -1.67 -27.48
N PHE A 136 -12.04 -1.29 -28.39
CA PHE A 136 -10.60 -1.48 -28.20
C PHE A 136 -10.02 -0.58 -27.10
N VAL A 137 -10.54 0.64 -26.92
CA VAL A 137 -10.14 1.50 -25.79
C VAL A 137 -10.54 0.86 -24.45
N LEU A 138 -11.76 0.31 -24.36
CA LEU A 138 -12.18 -0.46 -23.18
C LEU A 138 -11.32 -1.72 -22.97
N GLU A 139 -10.93 -2.40 -24.05
CA GLU A 139 -9.98 -3.53 -23.99
C GLU A 139 -8.58 -3.07 -23.55
N LEU A 140 -8.11 -1.88 -23.94
CA LEU A 140 -6.82 -1.33 -23.46
C LEU A 140 -6.85 -1.01 -21.97
N ASP A 141 -7.99 -0.56 -21.45
CA ASP A 141 -8.13 -0.21 -20.03
C ASP A 141 -8.43 -1.43 -19.15
N SER A 142 -8.63 -2.61 -19.75
CA SER A 142 -8.80 -3.87 -19.02
C SER A 142 -7.48 -4.52 -18.63
N LEU A 143 -7.56 -5.48 -17.70
CA LEU A 143 -6.43 -6.25 -17.17
C LEU A 143 -5.70 -7.02 -18.29
N PHE A 144 -4.37 -6.94 -18.33
CA PHE A 144 -3.55 -7.82 -19.16
C PHE A 144 -3.45 -9.20 -18.50
N ASP A 145 -4.47 -10.04 -18.75
CA ASP A 145 -4.65 -11.33 -18.07
C ASP A 145 -3.67 -12.38 -18.56
N ILE A 146 -2.70 -12.71 -17.70
CA ILE A 146 -1.78 -13.83 -17.90
C ILE A 146 -1.99 -14.95 -16.87
N GLY A 147 -3.14 -15.01 -16.22
CA GLY A 147 -3.51 -16.11 -15.33
C GLY A 147 -3.53 -17.44 -16.08
N ALA A 148 -3.11 -18.53 -15.43
CA ALA A 148 -3.17 -19.85 -16.06
C ALA A 148 -4.65 -20.28 -16.23
N SER A 149 -4.99 -20.77 -17.43
CA SER A 149 -6.38 -21.10 -17.82
C SER A 149 -7.00 -22.23 -16.98
N ASP A 150 -6.16 -23.10 -16.43
CA ASP A 150 -6.53 -24.18 -15.51
C ASP A 150 -6.94 -23.64 -14.14
N THR A 151 -6.44 -22.47 -13.73
CA THR A 151 -6.61 -21.95 -12.38
C THR A 151 -8.07 -21.58 -12.12
N ILE A 152 -8.74 -20.90 -13.05
CA ILE A 152 -10.16 -20.54 -12.89
C ILE A 152 -11.05 -21.79 -12.88
N GLN A 153 -10.79 -22.77 -13.75
CA GLN A 153 -11.61 -23.99 -13.87
C GLN A 153 -11.38 -24.99 -12.72
N GLU A 154 -10.14 -25.11 -12.24
CA GLU A 154 -9.76 -25.94 -11.09
C GLU A 154 -10.30 -25.35 -9.77
N ILE A 155 -10.43 -24.02 -9.70
CA ILE A 155 -11.06 -23.29 -8.59
C ILE A 155 -12.59 -23.32 -8.66
N GLU A 156 -13.19 -23.30 -9.85
CA GLU A 156 -14.63 -23.51 -10.01
C GLU A 156 -15.05 -24.93 -9.62
N ARG A 157 -14.20 -25.94 -9.89
CA ARG A 157 -14.41 -27.31 -9.42
C ARG A 157 -14.15 -27.51 -7.92
N ASN A 158 -13.20 -26.77 -7.33
CA ASN A 158 -12.85 -26.84 -5.90
C ASN A 158 -13.39 -25.65 -5.09
N ARG A 159 -14.56 -25.11 -5.42
CA ARG A 159 -15.16 -23.99 -4.68
C ARG A 159 -15.32 -24.36 -3.19
N LEU A 160 -14.43 -23.83 -2.33
CA LEU A 160 -14.50 -23.96 -0.87
C LEU A 160 -15.84 -23.47 -0.28
N LEU A 161 -16.63 -22.70 -1.03
CA LEU A 161 -17.92 -22.15 -0.61
C LEU A 161 -19.00 -22.40 -1.67
N SER A 162 -20.12 -23.02 -1.25
CA SER A 162 -21.36 -23.10 -2.03
C SER A 162 -21.86 -21.69 -2.40
N ARG A 163 -22.74 -21.57 -3.40
CA ARG A 163 -23.34 -20.26 -3.76
C ARG A 163 -23.94 -19.56 -2.53
N GLU A 164 -24.61 -20.28 -1.64
CA GLU A 164 -25.12 -19.75 -0.38
C GLU A 164 -24.04 -19.19 0.55
N LYS A 165 -22.89 -19.86 0.67
CA LYS A 165 -21.80 -19.35 1.51
C LYS A 165 -21.14 -18.11 0.91
N LYS A 166 -21.08 -18.01 -0.43
CA LYS A 166 -20.64 -16.79 -1.12
C LYS A 166 -21.62 -15.64 -0.91
N ASP A 167 -22.92 -15.90 -0.95
CA ASP A 167 -23.94 -14.89 -0.67
C ASP A 167 -23.94 -14.47 0.80
N LYS A 168 -23.61 -15.39 1.73
CA LYS A 168 -23.36 -15.07 3.15
C LYS A 168 -22.11 -14.23 3.36
N ASP A 169 -21.04 -14.43 2.59
CA ASP A 169 -19.84 -13.60 2.68
C ASP A 169 -20.04 -12.24 2.00
N ILE A 170 -20.81 -12.18 0.91
CA ILE A 170 -21.26 -10.93 0.29
C ILE A 170 -22.17 -10.16 1.23
N SER A 171 -23.11 -10.83 1.91
CA SER A 171 -23.97 -10.21 2.90
C SER A 171 -23.21 -9.83 4.17
N LYS A 172 -22.18 -10.57 4.57
CA LYS A 172 -21.23 -10.15 5.62
C LYS A 172 -20.38 -8.97 5.18
N GLN A 173 -19.88 -8.92 3.94
CA GLN A 173 -19.11 -7.77 3.44
C GLN A 173 -19.98 -6.51 3.32
N ARG A 174 -21.21 -6.64 2.85
CA ARG A 174 -22.20 -5.55 2.81
C ARG A 174 -22.66 -5.18 4.23
N GLY A 175 -22.93 -6.16 5.09
CA GLY A 175 -23.24 -5.95 6.51
C GLY A 175 -22.08 -5.41 7.34
N LEU A 176 -20.82 -5.60 6.92
CA LEU A 176 -19.65 -4.95 7.51
C LEU A 176 -19.53 -3.49 7.07
N GLN A 177 -20.13 -3.10 5.94
CA GLN A 177 -20.31 -1.70 5.55
C GLN A 177 -21.55 -1.07 6.22
N ASP A 178 -22.58 -1.87 6.51
CA ASP A 178 -23.90 -1.39 6.97
C ASP A 178 -24.17 -1.58 8.48
N CYS A 179 -23.43 -2.42 9.23
CA CYS A 179 -23.50 -2.44 10.70
C CYS A 179 -22.61 -1.33 11.27
N SER A 180 -22.99 -0.07 11.02
CA SER A 180 -22.42 1.04 11.76
C SER A 180 -22.88 0.96 13.24
N ILE A 181 -22.05 1.42 14.16
CA ILE A 181 -22.36 1.59 15.60
C ILE A 181 -23.77 2.19 15.81
N ASP A 182 -24.17 3.07 14.90
CA ASP A 182 -25.46 3.75 14.88
C ASP A 182 -26.65 2.77 14.72
N TYR A 183 -26.51 1.68 13.95
CA TYR A 183 -27.59 0.70 13.80
C TYR A 183 -27.83 -0.13 15.06
N SER A 184 -26.78 -0.57 15.76
CA SER A 184 -26.98 -1.33 17.01
C SER A 184 -27.61 -0.47 18.09
N MET A 185 -27.26 0.83 18.13
CA MET A 185 -27.86 1.79 19.05
C MET A 185 -29.33 2.04 18.70
N LYS A 186 -29.66 2.25 17.42
CA LYS A 186 -31.05 2.38 16.95
C LYS A 186 -31.89 1.14 17.24
N MET A 187 -31.36 -0.04 16.95
CA MET A 187 -32.03 -1.31 17.22
C MET A 187 -32.37 -1.48 18.71
N PHE A 188 -31.49 -1.02 19.59
CA PHE A 188 -31.75 -1.03 21.03
C PHE A 188 -32.77 0.04 21.44
N MET A 189 -32.64 1.27 20.95
CA MET A 189 -33.56 2.38 21.26
C MET A 189 -35.00 2.10 20.81
N PHE A 190 -35.15 1.43 19.67
CA PHE A 190 -36.45 1.07 19.10
C PHE A 190 -36.84 -0.38 19.36
N ALA A 191 -36.19 -1.06 20.31
CA ALA A 191 -36.42 -2.49 20.56
C ALA A 191 -37.89 -2.82 20.83
N GLU A 192 -38.61 -1.97 21.56
CA GLU A 192 -40.05 -2.12 21.83
C GLU A 192 -40.89 -1.96 20.56
N GLN A 193 -40.58 -0.97 19.72
CA GLN A 193 -41.29 -0.72 18.45
C GLN A 193 -41.00 -1.79 17.38
N LEU A 194 -39.83 -2.43 17.46
CA LEU A 194 -39.39 -3.50 16.58
C LEU A 194 -39.77 -4.89 17.11
N GLU A 195 -40.44 -4.95 18.27
CA GLU A 195 -40.93 -6.17 18.89
C GLU A 195 -39.83 -7.23 19.10
N TYR A 196 -38.61 -6.79 19.46
CA TYR A 196 -37.52 -7.71 19.76
C TYR A 196 -37.78 -8.49 21.05
N ASP A 197 -37.38 -9.76 21.05
CA ASP A 197 -37.44 -10.61 22.23
C ASP A 197 -36.45 -10.14 23.31
N GLU A 198 -36.72 -10.50 24.57
CA GLU A 198 -35.93 -10.08 25.73
C GLU A 198 -34.45 -10.49 25.62
N GLU A 199 -34.16 -11.66 25.04
CA GLU A 199 -32.77 -12.13 24.85
C GLU A 199 -32.02 -11.23 23.87
N THR A 200 -32.67 -10.84 22.77
CA THR A 200 -32.12 -9.88 21.80
C THR A 200 -31.90 -8.52 22.43
N VAL A 201 -32.83 -8.02 23.24
CA VAL A 201 -32.69 -6.73 23.93
C VAL A 201 -31.50 -6.73 24.89
N VAL A 202 -31.33 -7.78 25.69
CA VAL A 202 -30.18 -7.92 26.61
C VAL A 202 -28.86 -7.96 25.85
N LYS A 203 -28.79 -8.68 24.72
CA LYS A 203 -27.60 -8.70 23.85
C LYS A 203 -27.29 -7.33 23.27
N LEU A 204 -28.31 -6.60 22.83
CA LEU A 204 -28.15 -5.25 22.30
C LEU A 204 -27.72 -4.26 23.38
N GLU A 205 -28.27 -4.34 24.59
CA GLU A 205 -27.84 -3.52 25.72
C GLU A 205 -26.35 -3.74 26.00
N ARG A 206 -25.95 -5.01 26.14
CA ARG A 206 -24.58 -5.43 26.42
C ARG A 206 -23.60 -4.95 25.34
N LEU A 207 -23.98 -5.06 24.06
CA LEU A 207 -23.20 -4.54 22.94
C LEU A 207 -23.10 -3.01 22.96
N ASN A 208 -24.22 -2.30 23.19
CA ASN A 208 -24.22 -0.83 23.19
C ASN A 208 -23.46 -0.25 24.38
N LEU A 209 -23.45 -0.92 25.54
CA LEU A 209 -22.59 -0.56 26.67
C LEU A 209 -21.11 -0.65 26.29
N PHE A 210 -20.69 -1.74 25.63
CA PHE A 210 -19.33 -1.85 25.12
C PHE A 210 -19.00 -0.75 24.09
N LEU A 211 -19.91 -0.53 23.13
CA LEU A 211 -19.72 0.44 22.06
C LEU A 211 -19.62 1.87 22.61
N GLY A 212 -20.50 2.25 23.54
CA GLY A 212 -20.52 3.58 24.14
C GLY A 212 -19.34 3.84 25.06
N LEU A 213 -19.00 2.88 25.94
CA LEU A 213 -17.97 3.08 26.96
C LEU A 213 -16.54 2.95 26.42
N PHE A 214 -16.32 2.09 25.42
CA PHE A 214 -14.96 1.76 25.01
C PHE A 214 -14.70 1.99 23.53
N TYR A 215 -15.54 1.43 22.64
CA TYR A 215 -15.25 1.47 21.21
C TYR A 215 -15.36 2.89 20.63
N THR A 216 -16.42 3.63 20.94
CA THR A 216 -16.64 4.98 20.41
C THR A 216 -15.56 5.97 20.86
N PRO A 217 -15.17 6.04 22.15
CA PRO A 217 -14.05 6.88 22.56
C PRO A 217 -12.73 6.53 21.87
N MET A 218 -12.45 5.23 21.67
CA MET A 218 -11.26 4.78 20.95
C MET A 218 -11.30 5.20 19.49
N TRP A 219 -12.43 4.97 18.82
CA TRP A 219 -12.68 5.37 17.43
C TRP A 219 -12.46 6.86 17.21
N MET A 220 -13.02 7.71 18.07
CA MET A 220 -12.88 9.16 17.95
C MET A 220 -11.43 9.65 18.12
N SER A 221 -10.57 8.84 18.72
CA SER A 221 -9.13 9.11 18.89
C SER A 221 -8.23 8.37 17.90
N SER A 222 -8.81 7.65 16.92
CA SER A 222 -8.07 6.75 16.04
C SER A 222 -7.14 7.47 15.05
N THR A 223 -7.39 8.75 14.81
CA THR A 223 -6.62 9.58 13.87
C THR A 223 -5.38 10.21 14.52
N LEU A 224 -5.24 10.10 15.84
CA LEU A 224 -4.17 10.73 16.61
C LEU A 224 -2.97 9.78 16.73
N ALA A 225 -2.04 9.85 15.79
CA ALA A 225 -0.83 9.01 15.76
C ALA A 225 -0.02 9.10 17.05
N ALA A 226 0.15 10.32 17.56
CA ALA A 226 0.90 10.59 18.77
C ALA A 226 0.29 9.93 20.02
N ASP A 227 -1.03 9.85 20.09
CA ASP A 227 -1.74 9.28 21.23
C ASP A 227 -2.02 7.77 21.08
N ALA A 228 -1.80 7.21 19.89
CA ALA A 228 -2.13 5.82 19.57
C ALA A 228 -1.48 4.78 20.53
N PRO A 229 -0.17 4.85 20.88
CA PRO A 229 0.41 3.89 21.83
C PRO A 229 -0.25 3.96 23.21
N ALA A 230 -0.57 5.16 23.67
CA ALA A 230 -1.20 5.36 24.97
C ALA A 230 -2.65 4.85 24.98
N ASN A 231 -3.40 5.12 23.91
CA ASN A 231 -4.77 4.68 23.75
C ASN A 231 -4.86 3.15 23.70
N ASP A 232 -4.01 2.49 22.90
CA ASP A 232 -3.99 1.03 22.77
C ASP A 232 -3.67 0.33 24.09
N LEU A 233 -2.63 0.80 24.79
CA LEU A 233 -2.24 0.24 26.09
C LEU A 233 -3.35 0.43 27.12
N GLN A 234 -3.96 1.62 27.15
CA GLN A 234 -5.05 1.93 28.08
C GLN A 234 -6.29 1.08 27.78
N PHE A 235 -6.65 0.93 26.50
CA PHE A 235 -7.78 0.10 26.07
C PHE A 235 -7.59 -1.37 26.44
N MET A 236 -6.41 -1.94 26.22
CA MET A 236 -6.12 -3.31 26.67
C MET A 236 -6.28 -3.45 28.20
N LYS A 237 -5.80 -2.47 28.98
CA LYS A 237 -5.94 -2.48 30.44
C LYS A 237 -7.39 -2.33 30.89
N ASP A 238 -8.16 -1.49 30.21
CA ASP A 238 -9.57 -1.29 30.53
C ASP A 238 -10.39 -2.53 30.18
N MET A 239 -10.06 -3.24 29.10
CA MET A 239 -10.63 -4.57 28.81
C MET A 239 -10.25 -5.62 29.86
N MET A 240 -9.00 -5.63 30.33
CA MET A 240 -8.60 -6.52 31.43
C MET A 240 -9.39 -6.26 32.72
N LYS A 241 -9.76 -5.00 33.01
CA LYS A 241 -10.63 -4.66 34.14
C LYS A 241 -12.09 -5.01 33.86
N PHE A 242 -12.57 -4.69 32.66
CA PHE A 242 -13.95 -4.91 32.21
C PHE A 242 -14.32 -6.40 32.17
N LYS A 243 -13.33 -7.29 32.08
CA LYS A 243 -13.50 -8.74 32.26
C LYS A 243 -14.23 -9.13 33.55
N ARG A 244 -14.21 -8.29 34.59
CA ARG A 244 -14.98 -8.49 35.83
C ARG A 244 -16.47 -8.27 35.66
N THR A 245 -16.87 -7.39 34.74
CA THR A 245 -18.27 -7.06 34.44
C THR A 245 -18.80 -7.96 33.33
N ASP A 246 -18.00 -8.13 32.27
CA ASP A 246 -18.39 -8.89 31.10
C ASP A 246 -17.19 -9.69 30.55
N PRO A 247 -17.03 -10.95 30.96
CA PRO A 247 -15.89 -11.75 30.57
C PRO A 247 -15.89 -12.13 29.08
N GLU A 248 -17.05 -12.26 28.45
CA GLU A 248 -17.17 -12.72 27.06
C GLU A 248 -16.75 -11.61 26.09
N ILE A 249 -17.30 -10.41 26.24
CA ILE A 249 -16.93 -9.26 25.40
C ILE A 249 -15.47 -8.91 25.63
N ALA A 250 -15.05 -8.79 26.90
CA ALA A 250 -13.67 -8.47 27.21
C ALA A 250 -12.69 -9.49 26.60
N GLN A 251 -12.99 -10.79 26.69
CA GLN A 251 -12.14 -11.84 26.13
C GLN A 251 -12.12 -11.80 24.59
N ALA A 252 -13.27 -11.60 23.95
CA ALA A 252 -13.35 -11.46 22.50
C ALA A 252 -12.55 -10.26 21.99
N VAL A 253 -12.68 -9.12 22.67
CA VAL A 253 -11.95 -7.88 22.32
C VAL A 253 -10.45 -8.05 22.56
N LEU A 254 -10.02 -8.63 23.68
CA LEU A 254 -8.60 -8.89 23.95
C LEU A 254 -7.98 -9.84 22.91
N GLN A 255 -8.69 -10.90 22.53
CA GLN A 255 -8.24 -11.80 21.45
C GLN A 255 -8.09 -11.08 20.10
N LYS A 256 -8.96 -10.12 19.81
CA LYS A 256 -8.80 -9.28 18.62
C LYS A 256 -7.59 -8.36 18.75
N LEU A 257 -7.45 -7.65 19.88
CA LEU A 257 -6.34 -6.74 20.14
C LEU A 257 -4.96 -7.42 20.07
N GLU A 258 -4.86 -8.70 20.40
CA GLU A 258 -3.62 -9.48 20.26
C GLU A 258 -3.03 -9.46 18.84
N ASN A 259 -3.88 -9.33 17.81
CA ASN A 259 -3.45 -9.24 16.41
C ASN A 259 -3.13 -7.82 15.95
N HIS A 260 -3.36 -6.81 16.80
CA HIS A 260 -3.32 -5.39 16.45
C HIS A 260 -2.41 -4.55 17.36
N LYS A 261 -1.38 -5.16 17.97
CA LYS A 261 -0.42 -4.49 18.88
C LYS A 261 0.65 -3.63 18.18
N TRP A 262 0.37 -3.13 16.98
CA TRP A 262 1.35 -2.39 16.16
C TRP A 262 1.84 -1.10 16.83
N TYR A 263 0.98 -0.36 17.55
CA TYR A 263 1.41 0.84 18.27
C TYR A 263 2.13 0.55 19.60
N LEU A 264 2.14 -0.71 20.03
CA LEU A 264 2.83 -1.15 21.23
C LEU A 264 4.20 -1.75 20.92
N THR A 265 4.64 -1.74 19.65
CA THR A 265 5.99 -2.18 19.30
C THR A 265 7.02 -1.09 19.60
N GLN A 266 8.26 -1.50 19.79
CA GLN A 266 9.38 -0.61 20.11
C GLN A 266 9.49 0.56 19.11
N GLU A 267 9.32 0.27 17.81
CA GLU A 267 9.41 1.24 16.72
C GLU A 267 8.42 2.40 16.83
N VAL A 268 7.25 2.15 17.43
CA VAL A 268 6.11 3.08 17.38
C VAL A 268 5.80 3.71 18.74
N VAL A 269 6.16 3.05 19.85
CA VAL A 269 6.03 3.60 21.21
C VAL A 269 6.57 5.04 21.36
N PRO A 270 7.68 5.46 20.72
CA PRO A 270 8.18 6.84 20.76
C PRO A 270 7.18 7.89 20.29
N PHE A 271 6.17 7.55 19.49
CA PHE A 271 5.13 8.50 19.06
C PHE A 271 4.42 9.12 20.27
N ALA A 272 4.34 8.38 21.38
CA ALA A 272 3.70 8.83 22.61
C ALA A 272 4.38 10.03 23.28
N LEU A 273 5.65 10.32 22.96
CA LEU A 273 6.37 11.50 23.44
C LEU A 273 5.73 12.81 22.95
N PHE A 274 5.09 12.75 21.77
CA PHE A 274 4.45 13.88 21.10
C PHE A 274 2.95 13.98 21.44
N GLY A 275 2.39 12.98 22.12
CA GLY A 275 0.96 12.90 22.43
C GLY A 275 0.55 13.79 23.59
N SER A 276 -0.73 14.15 23.65
CA SER A 276 -1.32 14.93 24.75
C SER A 276 -1.83 14.05 25.90
N ARG A 277 -2.04 12.75 25.63
CA ARG A 277 -2.59 11.78 26.59
C ARG A 277 -1.66 11.41 27.73
N LEU A 278 -0.34 11.56 27.55
CA LEU A 278 0.64 11.22 28.56
C LEU A 278 0.98 12.43 29.44
N SER A 279 1.04 12.20 30.75
CA SER A 279 1.61 13.18 31.67
C SER A 279 3.12 13.34 31.43
N ASP A 280 3.65 14.51 31.76
CA ASP A 280 5.08 14.83 31.63
C ASP A 280 5.97 13.78 32.31
N LYS A 281 5.57 13.27 33.47
CA LYS A 281 6.28 12.18 34.15
C LYS A 281 6.40 10.93 33.28
N LYS A 282 5.31 10.48 32.67
CA LYS A 282 5.32 9.28 31.80
C LYS A 282 6.16 9.52 30.54
N LYS A 283 6.12 10.73 29.98
CA LYS A 283 6.98 11.12 28.86
C LYS A 283 8.45 11.08 29.24
N GLN A 284 8.78 11.62 30.42
CA GLN A 284 10.15 11.60 30.95
C GLN A 284 10.63 10.16 31.19
N ASP A 285 9.78 9.28 31.71
CA ASP A 285 10.12 7.85 31.92
C ASP A 285 10.46 7.15 30.59
N ILE A 286 9.68 7.39 29.53
CA ILE A 286 9.94 6.87 28.18
C ILE A 286 11.25 7.45 27.63
N ALA A 287 11.45 8.76 27.75
CA ALA A 287 12.64 9.45 27.25
C ALA A 287 13.92 8.97 27.94
N ALA A 288 13.89 8.80 29.27
CA ALA A 288 15.01 8.28 30.05
C ALA A 288 15.35 6.85 29.64
N LYS A 289 14.35 6.00 29.42
CA LYS A 289 14.55 4.62 28.94
C LYS A 289 15.12 4.59 27.52
N LEU A 290 14.62 5.46 26.65
CA LEU A 290 15.08 5.57 25.26
C LEU A 290 16.55 5.99 25.19
N HIS A 291 16.93 7.00 25.97
CA HIS A 291 18.31 7.45 26.06
C HIS A 291 19.25 6.39 26.66
N ALA A 292 18.79 5.62 27.65
CA ALA A 292 19.58 4.55 28.26
C ALA A 292 19.73 3.31 27.34
N THR A 293 18.96 3.23 26.26
CA THR A 293 19.00 2.09 25.34
C THR A 293 19.98 2.37 24.20
N GLU A 294 20.91 1.45 23.95
CA GLU A 294 21.84 1.57 22.84
C GLU A 294 21.10 1.50 21.49
N LYS A 295 21.47 2.42 20.59
CA LYS A 295 20.99 2.43 19.21
C LYS A 295 21.62 1.26 18.45
N PRO A 296 20.82 0.42 17.75
CA PRO A 296 21.37 -0.66 16.94
C PRO A 296 22.01 -0.13 15.65
N ASP A 297 23.04 -0.83 15.15
CA ASP A 297 23.69 -0.50 13.86
C ASP A 297 22.72 -0.59 12.67
N SER A 298 21.70 -1.45 12.78
CA SER A 298 20.64 -1.59 11.79
C SER A 298 19.32 -1.98 12.43
N PHE A 299 18.23 -1.44 11.91
CA PHE A 299 16.87 -1.73 12.36
C PHE A 299 16.29 -2.97 11.67
N ARG A 300 15.46 -3.71 12.40
CA ARG A 300 14.82 -4.92 11.88
C ARG A 300 13.92 -4.61 10.69
N ARG A 301 14.02 -5.44 9.64
CA ARG A 301 13.07 -5.46 8.52
C ARG A 301 12.20 -6.71 8.59
N GLY A 302 10.89 -6.55 8.48
CA GLY A 302 9.96 -7.67 8.43
C GLY A 302 8.69 -7.43 9.25
N LYS A 303 8.06 -8.53 9.68
CA LYS A 303 6.85 -8.46 10.50
C LYS A 303 7.18 -7.87 11.88
N PRO A 304 6.33 -6.98 12.42
CA PRO A 304 6.51 -6.47 13.78
C PRO A 304 6.45 -7.61 14.80
N MET A 305 7.34 -7.56 15.80
CA MET A 305 7.25 -8.42 16.97
C MET A 305 6.39 -7.75 18.02
N PHE A 306 5.28 -8.38 18.36
CA PHE A 306 4.37 -7.82 19.36
C PHE A 306 4.82 -8.14 20.78
N PRO A 307 4.72 -7.16 21.70
CA PRO A 307 5.04 -7.40 23.11
C PRO A 307 3.97 -8.25 23.80
N GLN A 308 4.34 -8.79 24.95
CA GLN A 308 3.39 -9.34 25.92
C GLN A 308 2.94 -8.22 26.85
N VAL A 309 1.65 -7.90 26.82
CA VAL A 309 1.07 -6.79 27.58
C VAL A 309 0.33 -7.35 28.78
N THR A 310 0.63 -6.81 29.96
CA THR A 310 -0.03 -7.15 31.23
C THR A 310 -0.68 -5.90 31.83
N ALA A 311 -1.51 -6.09 32.86
CA ALA A 311 -2.13 -4.97 33.57
C ALA A 311 -1.12 -3.96 34.15
N LYS A 312 0.12 -4.41 34.42
CA LYS A 312 1.20 -3.58 35.00
C LYS A 312 2.10 -2.92 33.96
N THR A 313 2.09 -3.40 32.71
CA THR A 313 2.96 -2.90 31.63
C THR A 313 2.79 -1.40 31.43
N THR A 314 3.89 -0.66 31.43
CA THR A 314 3.94 0.77 31.08
C THR A 314 4.52 0.94 29.68
N LEU A 315 4.33 2.11 29.06
CA LEU A 315 4.95 2.37 27.75
C LEU A 315 6.48 2.39 27.83
N ALA A 316 7.06 2.81 28.95
CA ALA A 316 8.50 2.77 29.16
C ALA A 316 9.05 1.33 29.18
N ASP A 317 8.24 0.33 29.58
CA ASP A 317 8.64 -1.09 29.51
C ASP A 317 8.69 -1.62 28.08
N LEU A 318 8.04 -0.94 27.14
CA LEU A 318 7.97 -1.32 25.73
C LEU A 318 9.06 -0.66 24.88
N VAL A 319 9.90 0.19 25.48
CA VAL A 319 11.06 0.79 24.82
C VAL A 319 12.21 -0.21 24.77
N GLY A 320 12.79 -0.37 23.59
CA GLY A 320 14.01 -1.14 23.33
C GLY A 320 14.79 -0.58 22.14
N PRO A 321 15.81 -1.28 21.63
CA PRO A 321 16.74 -0.75 20.62
C PRO A 321 16.07 -0.20 19.35
N GLU A 322 14.98 -0.84 18.91
CA GLU A 322 14.24 -0.42 17.70
C GLU A 322 13.47 0.90 17.89
N SER A 323 13.38 1.42 19.13
CA SER A 323 12.72 2.70 19.44
C SER A 323 13.47 3.91 18.88
N HIS A 324 14.74 3.73 18.52
CA HIS A 324 15.52 4.77 17.83
C HIS A 324 15.12 4.96 16.36
N LEU A 325 14.29 4.07 15.79
CA LEU A 325 13.94 4.07 14.37
C LEU A 325 13.34 5.40 13.91
N LEU A 326 12.40 5.97 14.67
CA LEU A 326 11.76 7.23 14.32
C LEU A 326 12.78 8.38 14.24
N LEU A 327 13.62 8.50 15.26
CA LEU A 327 14.60 9.58 15.39
C LEU A 327 15.69 9.46 14.31
N ASP A 328 16.15 8.24 14.05
CA ASP A 328 17.11 7.94 12.99
C ASP A 328 16.55 8.23 11.59
N THR A 329 15.30 7.81 11.33
CA THR A 329 14.61 8.03 10.05
C THR A 329 14.44 9.51 9.74
N LEU A 330 14.21 10.34 10.78
CA LEU A 330 14.08 11.78 10.64
C LEU A 330 15.43 12.51 10.58
N GLY A 331 16.55 11.82 10.88
CA GLY A 331 17.88 12.41 10.91
C GLY A 331 18.01 13.53 11.94
N ILE A 332 17.37 13.37 13.10
CA ILE A 332 17.36 14.37 14.17
C ILE A 332 18.21 13.96 15.37
N GLU A 333 18.79 14.95 16.02
CA GLU A 333 19.45 14.75 17.30
C GLU A 333 18.40 14.63 18.42
N TYR A 334 18.76 13.93 19.49
CA TYR A 334 17.84 13.57 20.57
C TYR A 334 18.34 13.93 21.97
N ASP A 335 19.29 14.85 22.08
CA ASP A 335 19.76 15.43 23.34
C ASP A 335 18.62 16.06 24.16
N TRP A 336 17.58 16.54 23.48
CA TRP A 336 16.39 17.11 24.11
C TRP A 336 15.63 16.10 24.97
N LEU A 337 15.77 14.78 24.76
CA LEU A 337 15.15 13.75 25.60
C LEU A 337 15.58 13.83 27.07
N LEU A 338 16.81 14.30 27.34
CA LEU A 338 17.34 14.47 28.68
C LEU A 338 16.85 15.75 29.36
N GLN A 339 16.36 16.71 28.58
CA GLN A 339 15.82 17.95 29.13
C GLN A 339 14.42 17.72 29.72
N PRO A 340 13.96 18.57 30.65
CA PRO A 340 12.59 18.51 31.15
C PRO A 340 11.57 18.67 30.02
N VAL A 341 10.48 17.88 30.03
CA VAL A 341 9.42 17.89 29.00
C VAL A 341 8.94 19.30 28.62
N ALA A 342 8.79 20.20 29.60
CA ALA A 342 8.35 21.58 29.38
C ALA A 342 9.29 22.40 28.46
N THR A 343 10.53 21.96 28.29
CA THR A 343 11.54 22.63 27.45
C THR A 343 11.63 22.04 26.04
N TRP A 344 11.07 20.85 25.79
CA TRP A 344 11.13 20.18 24.49
C TRP A 344 10.63 21.04 23.32
N PRO A 345 9.53 21.82 23.45
CA PRO A 345 9.07 22.69 22.36
C PRO A 345 10.07 23.77 21.92
N ARG A 346 11.14 24.02 22.69
CA ARG A 346 12.22 24.94 22.32
C ARG A 346 13.27 24.31 21.42
N SER A 347 13.27 22.98 21.28
CA SER A 347 14.16 22.26 20.38
C SER A 347 13.56 22.23 18.97
N ASP A 348 14.35 22.64 17.98
CA ASP A 348 13.96 22.55 16.58
C ASP A 348 13.75 21.10 16.15
N ASP A 349 14.55 20.17 16.68
CA ASP A 349 14.44 18.75 16.36
C ASP A 349 13.21 18.09 16.96
N TYR A 350 12.82 18.50 18.16
CA TYR A 350 11.52 18.12 18.72
C TYR A 350 10.37 18.64 17.85
N SER A 351 10.45 19.89 17.42
CA SER A 351 9.43 20.53 16.58
C SER A 351 9.26 19.81 15.24
N LYS A 352 10.38 19.43 14.59
CA LYS A 352 10.36 18.62 13.36
C LYS A 352 9.69 17.25 13.58
N ALA A 353 10.04 16.56 14.65
CA ALA A 353 9.45 15.26 14.97
C ALA A 353 7.96 15.38 15.29
N LEU A 354 7.57 16.40 16.05
CA LEU A 354 6.18 16.69 16.37
C LEU A 354 5.36 16.97 15.10
N GLU A 355 5.89 17.78 14.18
CA GLU A 355 5.25 18.05 12.90
C GLU A 355 5.06 16.77 12.09
N TYR A 356 6.08 15.91 12.02
CA TYR A 356 5.97 14.62 11.33
C TYR A 356 4.91 13.73 11.96
N VAL A 357 4.94 13.53 13.28
CA VAL A 357 4.00 12.65 13.99
C VAL A 357 2.57 13.19 13.95
N SER A 358 2.39 14.52 13.88
CA SER A 358 1.06 15.12 13.75
C SER A 358 0.45 14.94 12.35
N ASN A 359 1.29 14.84 11.31
CA ASN A 359 0.85 14.73 9.92
C ASN A 359 0.85 13.30 9.37
N VAL A 360 1.50 12.35 10.07
CA VAL A 360 1.54 10.96 9.62
C VAL A 360 0.12 10.37 9.63
N LYS A 361 -0.33 9.94 8.45
CA LYS A 361 -1.63 9.29 8.31
C LYS A 361 -1.59 7.93 8.96
N VAL A 362 -2.14 7.86 10.16
CA VAL A 362 -2.38 6.61 10.86
C VAL A 362 -3.84 6.20 10.67
N VAL A 363 -4.03 4.89 10.67
CA VAL A 363 -5.34 4.29 10.89
C VAL A 363 -5.16 3.51 12.18
N ASN A 364 -5.70 3.99 13.31
CA ASN A 364 -5.53 3.30 14.60
C ASN A 364 -6.69 2.35 14.92
N ASP A 365 -7.84 2.48 14.28
CA ASP A 365 -8.98 1.62 14.57
C ASP A 365 -8.86 0.22 13.93
N ILE A 366 -9.28 -0.84 14.63
CA ILE A 366 -9.20 -2.24 14.16
C ILE A 366 -10.10 -2.47 12.93
N ALA A 367 -11.30 -1.91 12.92
CA ALA A 367 -12.24 -2.00 11.82
C ALA A 367 -11.80 -1.10 10.66
N GLU A 368 -11.35 0.14 10.89
CA GLU A 368 -10.79 0.97 9.82
C GLU A 368 -9.51 0.38 9.26
N ARG A 369 -8.64 -0.23 10.08
CA ARG A 369 -7.45 -0.96 9.61
C ARG A 369 -7.85 -2.14 8.76
N GLY A 370 -8.83 -2.94 9.21
CA GLY A 370 -9.35 -4.07 8.45
C GLY A 370 -9.95 -3.63 7.12
N VAL A 371 -10.80 -2.60 7.16
CA VAL A 371 -11.44 -1.99 5.97
C VAL A 371 -10.41 -1.33 5.08
N LYS A 372 -9.42 -0.62 5.61
CA LYS A 372 -8.35 0.04 4.86
C LYS A 372 -7.42 -0.98 4.23
N MET A 373 -6.98 -1.99 4.97
CA MET A 373 -6.18 -3.10 4.42
C MET A 373 -6.96 -3.84 3.35
N MET A 374 -8.24 -4.15 3.58
CA MET A 374 -9.08 -4.81 2.57
C MET A 374 -9.39 -3.90 1.38
N THR A 375 -9.55 -2.60 1.58
CA THR A 375 -9.77 -1.58 0.53
C THR A 375 -8.49 -1.39 -0.29
N ASP A 376 -7.34 -1.26 0.35
CA ASP A 376 -6.05 -1.10 -0.31
C ASP A 376 -5.71 -2.39 -1.06
N PHE A 377 -5.87 -3.55 -0.43
CA PHE A 377 -5.74 -4.86 -1.07
C PHE A 377 -6.73 -5.05 -2.23
N ALA A 378 -7.98 -4.64 -2.04
CA ALA A 378 -9.00 -4.65 -3.08
C ALA A 378 -8.59 -3.82 -4.29
N ASN A 379 -8.03 -2.64 -4.03
CA ASN A 379 -7.58 -1.72 -5.05
C ASN A 379 -6.25 -2.15 -5.68
N MET A 380 -5.49 -3.04 -5.03
CA MET A 380 -4.18 -3.55 -5.46
C MET A 380 -4.27 -4.67 -6.49
N ILE A 381 -5.41 -5.37 -6.61
CA ILE A 381 -5.52 -6.54 -7.50
C ILE A 381 -6.23 -6.19 -8.82
N THR A 382 -7.52 -5.86 -8.77
CA THR A 382 -8.32 -5.50 -9.96
C THR A 382 -9.52 -4.66 -9.54
N THR A 383 -9.95 -3.75 -10.40
CA THR A 383 -11.17 -2.94 -10.23
C THR A 383 -12.44 -3.71 -10.61
N ASP A 384 -12.31 -4.87 -11.26
CA ASP A 384 -13.44 -5.75 -11.60
C ASP A 384 -13.86 -6.58 -10.38
N SER A 385 -15.09 -6.38 -9.90
CA SER A 385 -15.61 -7.03 -8.71
C SER A 385 -15.71 -8.55 -8.82
N GLN A 386 -15.99 -9.06 -10.03
CA GLN A 386 -16.17 -10.49 -10.26
C GLN A 386 -14.81 -11.19 -10.32
N GLN A 387 -13.85 -10.65 -11.07
CA GLN A 387 -12.46 -11.12 -11.10
C GLN A 387 -11.82 -11.08 -9.71
N LYS A 388 -12.06 -10.02 -8.95
CA LYS A 388 -11.56 -9.87 -7.57
C LYS A 388 -12.03 -11.01 -6.67
N GLN A 389 -13.30 -11.41 -6.77
CA GLN A 389 -13.85 -12.50 -5.96
C GLN A 389 -13.18 -13.84 -6.29
N TYR A 390 -12.92 -14.10 -7.57
CA TYR A 390 -12.19 -15.30 -8.01
C TYR A 390 -10.74 -15.29 -7.52
N LEU A 391 -10.05 -14.16 -7.59
CA LEU A 391 -8.65 -14.02 -7.18
C LEU A 391 -8.46 -14.16 -5.67
N LEU A 392 -9.35 -13.60 -4.85
CA LEU A 392 -9.35 -13.78 -3.39
C LEU A 392 -9.41 -15.27 -3.00
N GLN A 393 -10.34 -16.01 -3.61
CA GLN A 393 -10.52 -17.45 -3.38
C GLN A 393 -9.32 -18.26 -3.86
N THR A 394 -8.71 -17.86 -4.98
CA THR A 394 -7.47 -18.46 -5.50
C THR A 394 -6.33 -18.33 -4.49
N VAL A 395 -6.15 -17.14 -3.94
CA VAL A 395 -5.06 -16.83 -3.01
C VAL A 395 -5.23 -17.58 -1.69
N GLU A 396 -6.46 -17.66 -1.18
CA GLU A 396 -6.78 -18.41 0.05
C GLU A 396 -6.52 -19.91 -0.12
N TYR A 397 -7.07 -20.51 -1.19
CA TYR A 397 -6.84 -21.92 -1.53
C TYR A 397 -5.34 -22.27 -1.64
N ASN A 398 -4.56 -21.43 -2.32
CA ASN A 398 -3.13 -21.66 -2.49
C ASN A 398 -2.35 -21.51 -1.17
N ARG A 399 -2.80 -20.64 -0.26
CA ARG A 399 -2.17 -20.49 1.07
C ARG A 399 -2.43 -21.70 1.96
N GLU A 400 -3.57 -22.36 1.83
CA GLU A 400 -3.90 -23.58 2.57
C GLU A 400 -3.18 -24.82 1.99
N ARG A 401 -3.03 -24.89 0.67
CA ARG A 401 -2.48 -26.06 -0.02
C ARG A 401 -0.95 -26.10 -0.04
N PHE A 402 -0.28 -24.95 0.07
CA PHE A 402 1.18 -24.87 -0.03
C PHE A 402 1.79 -24.09 1.14
N ASP A 403 2.59 -24.78 1.97
CA ASP A 403 3.29 -24.20 3.12
C ASP A 403 4.41 -23.21 2.73
N SER A 404 4.91 -23.27 1.49
CA SER A 404 6.05 -22.47 1.02
C SER A 404 5.95 -22.17 -0.49
N PHE A 405 6.47 -21.00 -0.87
CA PHE A 405 6.42 -20.47 -2.25
C PHE A 405 7.68 -20.75 -3.06
N LYS A 406 8.62 -21.55 -2.55
CA LYS A 406 9.79 -21.94 -3.33
C LYS A 406 9.32 -22.76 -4.54
N LYS A 407 9.90 -22.50 -5.72
CA LYS A 407 9.59 -23.21 -6.98
C LYS A 407 9.69 -24.74 -6.87
N GLN A 408 10.47 -25.23 -5.89
CA GLN A 408 10.61 -26.64 -5.54
C GLN A 408 9.38 -27.20 -4.78
N THR A 409 8.69 -26.38 -3.99
CA THR A 409 7.50 -26.76 -3.21
C THR A 409 6.22 -26.77 -4.07
N LEU A 410 6.17 -25.94 -5.12
CA LEU A 410 5.05 -25.82 -6.06
C LEU A 410 5.03 -26.89 -7.17
N LYS A 411 6.02 -27.78 -7.19
CA LYS A 411 6.19 -28.84 -8.22
C LYS A 411 5.81 -30.24 -7.74
N LYS A 412 5.19 -30.37 -6.55
CA LYS A 412 4.68 -31.65 -6.06
C LYS A 412 3.24 -31.87 -6.51
#